data_AF-A0A935KC87-F1
#
_entry.id   AF-A0A935KC87-F1
#
_cell.length_a   1.000
_cell.length_b   1.000
_cell.length_c   1.000
_cell.angle_alpha   90.00
_cell.angle_beta   90.00
_cell.angle_gamma   90.00
#
_symmetry.space_group_name_H-M   'P 1'
#
loop_
_entity.id
_entity.type
_entity.pdbx_description
1 polymer ?
#
loop_
_entity_poly.entity_id
_entity_poly.type
_entity_poly.pdbx_seq_one_letter_code
_entity_poly.pdbx_strand_id
1 'polypeptide(L)'
;MQDILMEKMKVGRTGNEVLADSIATMKSEGINGTFYTHPIGDHGHGAGPLIGLWDRQEGVPGRGDVRIIPDSWFSIELGARTKIPEWDGQEMSVGQEEDAVVDAQGKVSWVLRRQTKYHLVK
;
A
#
# COMPACT_ATOMS: atom_id res chain seq x y z
N MET A 1 -7.78 4.06 -0.90
CA MET A 1 -6.35 3.76 -0.60
C MET A 1 -5.76 2.69 -1.50
N GLN A 2 -6.31 1.47 -1.58
CA GLN A 2 -5.83 0.44 -2.52
C GLN A 2 -5.73 0.96 -3.96
N ASP A 3 -6.80 1.60 -4.45
CA ASP A 3 -6.82 2.15 -5.82
C ASP A 3 -5.80 3.29 -6.00
N ILE A 4 -5.61 4.12 -4.96
CA ILE A 4 -4.59 5.19 -4.95
C ILE A 4 -3.20 4.57 -5.17
N LEU A 5 -2.81 3.59 -4.36
CA LEU A 5 -1.47 3.00 -4.44
C LEU A 5 -1.25 2.33 -5.80
N MET A 6 -2.21 1.51 -6.25
CA MET A 6 -2.12 0.80 -7.53
C MET A 6 -1.97 1.75 -8.72
N GLU A 7 -2.61 2.91 -8.69
CA GLU A 7 -2.46 3.93 -9.74
C GLU A 7 -1.06 4.58 -9.71
N LYS A 8 -0.48 4.78 -8.52
CA LYS A 8 0.83 5.44 -8.37
C LYS A 8 2.00 4.49 -8.60
N MET A 9 1.84 3.19 -8.33
CA MET A 9 2.83 2.16 -8.63
C MET A 9 3.05 2.05 -10.14
N LYS A 10 4.25 2.42 -10.59
CA LYS A 10 4.66 2.36 -12.00
C LYS A 10 6.12 1.97 -12.08
N VAL A 11 6.47 1.13 -13.06
CA VAL A 11 7.87 0.77 -13.34
C VAL A 11 8.72 2.03 -13.52
N GLY A 12 9.93 2.00 -12.96
CA GLY A 12 10.91 3.08 -13.04
C GLY A 12 10.78 4.14 -11.94
N ARG A 13 9.66 4.21 -11.22
CA ARG A 13 9.49 5.06 -10.03
C ARG A 13 10.15 4.44 -8.80
N THR A 14 10.63 5.26 -7.88
CA THR A 14 11.11 4.79 -6.58
C THR A 14 9.96 4.53 -5.62
N GLY A 15 10.19 3.72 -4.60
CA GLY A 15 9.21 3.49 -3.54
C GLY A 15 8.82 4.79 -2.81
N ASN A 16 9.78 5.69 -2.58
CA ASN A 16 9.56 6.99 -1.95
C ASN A 16 8.75 7.95 -2.83
N GLU A 17 8.94 7.93 -4.14
CA GLU A 17 8.11 8.70 -5.08
C GLU A 17 6.66 8.22 -5.06
N VAL A 18 6.45 6.90 -5.07
CA VAL A 18 5.11 6.30 -5.00
C VAL A 18 4.44 6.62 -3.66
N LEU A 19 5.18 6.53 -2.55
CA LEU A 19 4.69 6.85 -1.21
C LEU A 19 4.22 8.31 -1.12
N ALA A 20 5.07 9.25 -1.56
CA ALA A 20 4.78 10.68 -1.48
C ALA A 20 3.50 11.03 -2.26
N ASP A 21 3.36 10.55 -3.49
CA ASP A 21 2.16 10.77 -4.30
C ASP A 21 0.91 10.13 -3.71
N SER A 22 1.04 8.92 -3.15
CA SER A 22 -0.07 8.20 -2.56
C SER A 22 -0.57 8.91 -1.31
N ILE A 23 0.33 9.43 -0.47
CA ILE A 23 0.01 10.24 0.71
C ILE A 23 -0.63 11.57 0.30
N ALA A 24 -0.12 12.24 -0.74
CA ALA A 24 -0.71 13.47 -1.24
C ALA A 24 -2.16 13.26 -1.68
N THR A 25 -2.41 12.18 -2.44
CA THR A 25 -3.76 11.80 -2.90
C THR A 25 -4.66 11.44 -1.71
N MET A 26 -4.18 10.59 -0.80
CA MET A 26 -4.92 10.19 0.41
C MET A 26 -5.34 11.39 1.26
N LYS A 27 -4.44 12.36 1.46
CA LYS A 27 -4.73 13.60 2.20
C LYS A 27 -5.75 14.46 1.46
N SER A 28 -5.65 14.56 0.14
CA SER A 28 -6.61 15.34 -0.67
C SER A 28 -8.03 14.74 -0.63
N GLU A 29 -8.14 13.43 -0.46
CA GLU A 29 -9.41 12.72 -0.27
C GLU A 29 -9.93 12.74 1.18
N GLY A 30 -9.20 13.37 2.11
CA GLY A 30 -9.57 13.45 3.53
C GLY A 30 -9.46 12.12 4.27
N ILE A 31 -8.68 11.16 3.76
CA ILE A 31 -8.50 9.85 4.37
C ILE A 31 -7.36 9.91 5.41
N ASN A 32 -7.61 9.41 6.62
CA ASN A 32 -6.57 9.15 7.61
C ASN A 32 -6.07 7.70 7.45
N GLY A 33 -4.80 7.52 7.09
CA GLY A 33 -4.27 6.19 6.84
C GLY A 33 -2.75 6.14 6.76
N THR A 34 -2.22 4.93 6.56
CA THR A 34 -0.80 4.62 6.40
C THR A 34 -0.60 3.65 5.25
N PHE A 35 0.44 3.88 4.45
CA PHE A 35 0.90 2.96 3.41
C PHE A 35 2.09 2.15 3.91
N TYR A 36 2.00 0.82 3.80
CA TYR A 36 3.13 -0.08 3.89
C TYR A 36 3.06 -1.06 2.73
N THR A 37 4.12 -1.18 1.95
CA THR A 37 4.16 -2.14 0.84
C THR A 37 5.61 -2.56 0.64
N HIS A 38 5.81 -3.84 0.43
CA HIS A 38 7.13 -4.42 0.25
C HIS A 38 7.11 -5.52 -0.81
N PRO A 39 8.26 -5.80 -1.45
CA PRO A 39 8.35 -6.91 -2.38
C PRO A 39 8.13 -8.24 -1.66
N ILE A 40 7.57 -9.21 -2.38
CA ILE A 40 7.39 -10.59 -1.95
C ILE A 40 7.92 -11.54 -3.04
N GLY A 41 8.05 -12.82 -2.68
CA GLY A 41 8.52 -13.89 -3.57
C GLY A 41 8.76 -15.15 -2.75
N ASP A 42 9.90 -15.82 -2.96
CA ASP A 42 10.31 -16.96 -2.13
C ASP A 42 10.54 -16.57 -0.65
N HIS A 43 10.71 -15.27 -0.38
CA HIS A 43 10.76 -14.71 0.96
C HIS A 43 9.52 -13.82 1.20
N GLY A 44 8.96 -13.91 2.42
CA GLY A 44 7.84 -13.07 2.83
C GLY A 44 8.17 -11.57 2.83
N HIS A 45 9.45 -11.19 2.99
CA HIS A 45 9.94 -9.84 2.72
C HIS A 45 11.10 -9.91 1.72
N GLY A 46 10.79 -9.66 0.45
CA GLY A 46 11.73 -9.74 -0.66
C GLY A 46 12.63 -8.51 -0.82
N ALA A 47 13.60 -8.64 -1.72
CA ALA A 47 14.45 -7.53 -2.15
C ALA A 47 13.72 -6.64 -3.15
N GLY A 48 13.90 -5.32 -3.04
CA GLY A 48 13.24 -4.33 -3.90
C GLY A 48 12.72 -3.13 -3.10
N PRO A 49 11.88 -2.28 -3.73
CA PRO A 49 11.48 -1.01 -3.14
C PRO A 49 10.48 -1.18 -2.00
N LEU A 50 10.76 -0.54 -0.88
CA LEU A 50 9.75 -0.27 0.14
C LEU A 50 8.93 0.96 -0.23
N ILE A 51 7.61 0.87 -0.11
CA ILE A 51 6.71 2.02 -0.23
C ILE A 51 6.08 2.24 1.15
N GLY A 52 6.75 3.07 1.95
CA GLY A 52 6.37 3.36 3.33
C GLY A 52 6.60 2.20 4.30
N LEU A 53 6.40 2.50 5.58
CA LEU A 53 6.26 1.57 6.71
C LEU A 53 5.19 2.12 7.65
N TRP A 54 4.63 1.30 8.52
CA TRP A 54 3.62 1.76 9.50
C TRP A 54 4.08 2.97 10.34
N ASP A 55 5.40 3.11 10.57
CA ASP A 55 6.05 4.19 11.32
C ASP A 55 6.86 5.18 10.45
N ARG A 56 6.88 5.01 9.12
CA ARG A 56 7.63 5.88 8.19
C ARG A 56 6.78 6.27 6.98
N GLN A 57 6.10 7.40 7.09
CA GLN A 57 5.27 7.95 6.02
C GLN A 57 5.95 9.10 5.27
N GLU A 58 7.10 9.56 5.76
CA GLU A 58 7.92 10.61 5.14
C GLU A 58 8.92 10.05 4.11
N GLY A 59 9.04 8.72 4.05
CA GLY A 59 9.98 8.00 3.19
C GLY A 59 10.82 6.98 3.96
N VAL A 60 11.41 6.05 3.21
CA VAL A 60 12.33 5.03 3.72
C VAL A 60 13.69 5.21 3.03
N PRO A 61 14.65 5.93 3.64
CA PRO A 61 15.94 6.18 3.02
C PRO A 61 16.67 4.87 2.63
N GLY A 62 17.28 4.85 1.45
CA GLY A 62 17.94 3.69 0.87
C GLY A 62 16.95 2.68 0.29
N ARG A 63 16.14 2.04 1.14
CA ARG A 63 15.23 0.96 0.70
C ARG A 63 14.04 1.46 -0.13
N GLY A 64 13.55 2.65 0.14
CA GLY A 64 12.51 3.30 -0.65
C GLY A 64 13.05 4.03 -1.89
N ASP A 65 14.37 4.20 -2.01
CA ASP A 65 14.99 4.84 -3.19
C ASP A 65 15.20 3.86 -4.35
N VAL A 66 15.00 2.56 -4.09
CA VAL A 66 15.00 1.51 -5.11
C VAL A 66 13.81 1.72 -6.05
N ARG A 67 13.99 1.40 -7.34
CA ARG A 67 12.95 1.52 -8.35
C ARG A 67 12.10 0.25 -8.46
N ILE A 68 10.83 0.43 -8.76
CA ILE A 68 9.95 -0.67 -9.20
C ILE A 68 10.44 -1.15 -10.57
N ILE A 69 10.57 -2.46 -10.71
CA ILE A 69 10.98 -3.13 -11.95
C ILE A 69 9.88 -4.09 -12.44
N PRO A 70 9.84 -4.44 -13.74
CA PRO A 70 8.99 -5.53 -14.22
C PRO A 70 9.29 -6.86 -13.51
N ASP A 71 8.36 -7.80 -13.63
CA ASP A 71 8.46 -9.16 -13.04
C ASP A 71 8.68 -9.14 -11.52
N SER A 72 7.98 -8.26 -10.82
CA SER A 72 8.05 -8.12 -9.37
C SER A 72 6.67 -8.26 -8.71
N TRP A 73 6.67 -8.72 -7.47
CA TRP A 73 5.45 -8.99 -6.69
C TRP A 73 5.54 -8.21 -5.38
N PHE A 74 4.39 -7.73 -4.90
CA PHE A 74 4.31 -6.89 -3.71
C PHE A 74 3.17 -7.34 -2.81
N SER A 75 3.41 -7.35 -1.49
CA SER A 75 2.34 -7.28 -0.51
C SER A 75 1.98 -5.82 -0.28
N ILE A 76 0.71 -5.48 -0.44
CA ILE A 76 0.15 -4.14 -0.24
C ILE A 76 -0.62 -4.14 1.09
N GLU A 77 -0.01 -3.55 2.12
CA GLU A 77 -0.53 -3.48 3.49
C GLU A 77 -0.99 -2.06 3.83
N LEU A 78 -2.30 -1.83 3.83
CA LEU A 78 -2.86 -0.49 4.01
C LEU A 78 -3.63 -0.41 5.32
N GLY A 79 -3.38 0.66 6.06
CA GLY A 79 -4.14 1.00 7.26
C GLY A 79 -5.00 2.22 7.01
N ALA A 80 -6.29 2.16 7.34
CA ALA A 80 -7.18 3.32 7.41
C ALA A 80 -7.72 3.48 8.83
N ARG A 81 -7.88 4.72 9.29
CA ARG A 81 -8.40 5.06 10.61
C ARG A 81 -9.61 5.98 10.48
N THR A 82 -10.65 5.72 11.25
CA THR A 82 -11.85 6.57 11.31
C THR A 82 -12.42 6.60 12.70
N LYS A 83 -12.94 7.76 13.12
CA LYS A 83 -13.70 7.87 14.38
C LYS A 83 -15.08 7.27 14.19
N ILE A 84 -15.55 6.51 15.17
CA ILE A 84 -16.88 5.89 15.19
C ILE A 84 -17.75 6.66 16.19
N PRO A 85 -18.71 7.48 15.73
CA PRO A 85 -19.56 8.28 16.62
C PRO A 85 -20.32 7.45 17.66
N GLU A 86 -20.77 6.25 17.29
CA GLU A 86 -21.49 5.33 18.15
C GLU A 86 -20.62 4.75 19.28
N TRP A 87 -19.30 4.89 19.20
CA TRP A 87 -18.33 4.45 20.21
C TRP A 87 -17.70 5.65 20.94
N ASP A 88 -18.50 6.69 21.23
CA ASP A 88 -18.04 7.94 21.86
C ASP A 88 -16.88 8.62 21.10
N GLY A 89 -16.86 8.44 19.77
CA GLY A 89 -15.81 8.99 18.91
C GLY A 89 -14.48 8.23 18.98
N GLN A 90 -14.45 7.02 19.55
CA GLN A 90 -13.27 6.16 19.52
C GLN A 90 -12.80 5.94 18.06
N GLU A 91 -11.49 5.97 17.86
CA GLU A 91 -10.89 5.71 16.56
C GLU A 91 -10.75 4.20 16.32
N MET A 92 -11.33 3.72 15.22
CA MET A 92 -11.16 2.37 14.72
C MET A 92 -10.11 2.38 13.60
N SER A 93 -9.20 1.40 13.66
CA SER A 93 -8.24 1.13 12.58
C SER A 93 -8.65 -0.12 11.83
N VAL A 94 -8.59 -0.07 10.50
CA VAL A 94 -8.82 -1.21 9.60
C VAL A 94 -7.58 -1.40 8.75
N GLY A 95 -6.96 -2.57 8.88
CA GLY A 95 -5.88 -3.03 8.01
C GLY A 95 -6.43 -3.92 6.91
N GLN A 96 -5.90 -3.79 5.69
CA GLN A 96 -6.11 -4.73 4.60
C GLN A 96 -4.77 -5.05 3.95
N GLU A 97 -4.59 -6.31 3.58
CA GLU A 97 -3.42 -6.80 2.89
C GLU A 97 -3.85 -7.60 1.66
N GLU A 98 -3.31 -7.25 0.50
CA GLU A 98 -3.50 -7.97 -0.76
C GLU A 98 -2.24 -7.95 -1.60
N ASP A 99 -2.03 -9.01 -2.37
CA ASP A 99 -0.87 -9.11 -3.25
C ASP A 99 -1.13 -8.51 -4.63
N ALA A 100 -0.14 -7.80 -5.16
CA ALA A 100 -0.12 -7.27 -6.52
C ALA A 100 1.14 -7.74 -7.28
N VAL A 101 0.97 -7.91 -8.58
CA VAL A 101 2.06 -8.21 -9.52
C VAL A 101 2.29 -7.02 -10.45
N VAL A 102 3.56 -6.74 -10.72
CA VAL A 102 4.03 -5.92 -11.84
C VAL A 102 4.54 -6.89 -12.90
N ASP A 103 3.77 -7.08 -13.97
CA ASP A 103 4.12 -8.05 -15.01
C ASP A 103 5.35 -7.63 -15.84
N ALA A 104 5.79 -8.51 -16.74
CA ALA A 104 6.92 -8.25 -17.64
C ALA A 104 6.74 -7.00 -18.53
N GLN A 105 5.50 -6.54 -18.75
CA GLN A 105 5.19 -5.31 -19.49
C GLN A 105 5.11 -4.09 -18.57
N GLY A 106 5.27 -4.27 -17.26
CA GLY A 106 5.19 -3.22 -16.26
C GLY A 106 3.78 -2.85 -15.84
N LYS A 107 2.76 -3.64 -16.21
CA LYS A 107 1.39 -3.42 -15.77
C LYS A 107 1.21 -3.95 -14.35
N VAL A 108 0.63 -3.11 -13.49
CA VAL A 108 0.29 -3.48 -12.11
C VAL A 108 -1.12 -4.07 -12.07
N SER A 109 -1.29 -5.21 -11.41
CA SER A 109 -2.59 -5.84 -11.21
C SER A 109 -2.64 -6.68 -9.94
N TRP A 110 -3.82 -6.85 -9.37
CA TRP A 110 -4.02 -7.73 -8.21
C TRP A 110 -3.80 -9.19 -8.59
N VAL A 111 -3.13 -9.94 -7.72
CA VAL A 111 -2.92 -11.39 -7.90
C VAL A 111 -4.23 -12.14 -7.70
N LEU A 112 -4.99 -11.76 -6.67
CA LEU A 112 -6.30 -12.32 -6.34
C LEU A 112 -7.35 -11.22 -6.24
N ARG A 113 -8.62 -11.64 -6.08
CA ARG A 113 -9.71 -10.71 -5.81
C ARG A 113 -9.51 -10.02 -4.46
N ARG A 114 -9.87 -8.73 -4.40
CA ARG A 114 -9.86 -7.95 -3.16
C ARG A 114 -11.03 -8.28 -2.24
N GLN A 115 -10.88 -8.00 -0.94
CA GLN A 115 -12.02 -7.96 -0.02
C GLN A 115 -12.76 -6.62 -0.16
N THR A 116 -13.87 -6.62 -0.90
CA THR A 116 -14.69 -5.41 -1.13
C THR A 116 -15.98 -5.37 -0.31
N LYS A 117 -16.18 -6.33 0.60
CA LYS A 117 -17.35 -6.43 1.47
C LYS A 117 -16.93 -6.93 2.85
N TYR A 118 -17.64 -6.51 3.89
CA TYR A 118 -17.42 -7.02 5.25
C TYR A 118 -17.79 -8.51 5.35
N HIS A 119 -16.99 -9.25 6.11
CA HIS A 119 -17.33 -10.59 6.57
C HIS A 119 -17.73 -10.49 8.04
N LEU A 120 -19.02 -10.63 8.32
CA LEU A 120 -19.55 -10.57 9.68
C LEU A 120 -19.57 -11.98 10.29
N VAL A 121 -18.74 -12.19 11.31
CA VAL A 121 -18.76 -13.41 12.12
C VAL A 121 -19.85 -13.24 13.20
N LYS A 122 -20.73 -14.22 13.32
CA LYS A 122 -21.81 -14.25 14.30
C LYS A 122 -21.57 -15.34 15.32
#